data_AF-A0A9P9G6G7-F1
#
_entry.id   AF-A0A9P9G6G7-F1
#
_cell.length_a   1.000
_cell.length_b   1.000
_cell.length_c   1.000
_cell.angle_alpha   90.00
_cell.angle_beta   90.00
_cell.angle_gamma   90.00
#
_symmetry.space_group_name_H-M   'P 1'
#
loop_
_entity.id
_entity.type
_entity.pdbx_description
1 polymer ?
#
loop_
_entity_poly.entity_id
_entity_poly.type
_entity_poly.pdbx_seq_one_letter_code
_entity_poly.pdbx_strand_id
1 'polypeptide(L)' 'AAVLPARQGLLTVQERPVPTPGQGELLVRNVAVAANPADWKIQSLGINIDKFPAILGSDLSG' A
#
# COMPACT_ATOMS: atom_id res chain seq x y z
N ALA A 1 6.59 5.24 -1.16
CA ALA A 1 5.36 4.41 -1.11
C ALA A 1 4.13 5.31 -1.30
N ALA A 2 3.04 4.79 -1.88
CA ALA A 2 1.75 5.48 -1.92
C ALA A 2 1.01 5.27 -0.58
N VAL A 3 0.93 6.33 0.23
CA VAL A 3 0.38 6.31 1.58
C VAL A 3 -1.01 6.91 1.58
N LEU A 4 -1.97 6.17 2.12
CA LEU A 4 -3.30 6.66 2.47
C LEU A 4 -3.28 7.14 3.94
N PRO A 5 -3.29 8.46 4.21
CA PRO A 5 -3.07 8.97 5.56
C PRO A 5 -4.30 8.85 6.46
N ALA A 6 -5.51 8.79 5.89
CA ALA A 6 -6.77 8.69 6.60
C ALA A 6 -7.83 8.02 5.72
N ARG A 7 -8.95 7.59 6.34
CA ARG A 7 -10.10 7.01 5.63
C ARG A 7 -10.58 7.97 4.54
N GLN A 8 -10.71 7.48 3.31
CA GLN A 8 -11.10 8.26 2.13
C GLN A 8 -10.20 9.49 1.83
N GLY A 9 -8.98 9.52 2.39
CA GLY A 9 -7.99 10.54 2.08
C GLY A 9 -7.39 10.41 0.68
N LEU A 10 -6.59 11.40 0.29
CA LEU A 10 -5.78 11.31 -0.93
C LEU A 10 -4.52 10.50 -0.68
N LEU A 11 -4.15 9.66 -1.65
CA LEU A 11 -2.85 8.99 -1.64
C LEU A 11 -1.74 10.03 -1.77
N THR A 12 -0.72 9.90 -0.94
CA THR A 12 0.47 10.77 -0.94
C THR A 12 1.72 9.93 -1.16
N VAL A 13 2.66 10.42 -1.96
CA VAL A 13 3.95 9.76 -2.13
C VAL A 13 4.85 10.15 -0.96
N GLN A 14 5.30 9.16 -0.19
CA GLN A 14 6.19 9.39 0.95
C GLN A 14 7.39 8.45 0.90
N GLU A 15 8.56 8.95 1.27
CA GLU A 15 9.72 8.12 1.58
C GLU A 15 9.52 7.38 2.91
N ARG A 16 10.02 6.15 2.98
CA ARG A 16 9.91 5.30 4.18
C ARG A 16 11.17 4.45 4.31
N PRO A 17 11.57 4.08 5.53
CA PRO A 17 12.66 3.13 5.74
C PRO A 17 12.36 1.78 5.07
N VAL A 18 13.41 1.15 4.53
CA VAL A 18 13.34 -0.24 4.06
C VAL A 18 13.34 -1.16 5.28
N PRO A 19 12.32 -2.01 5.47
CA PRO A 19 12.27 -2.89 6.63
C PRO A 19 13.28 -4.04 6.52
N THR A 20 13.73 -4.55 7.66
CA THR A 20 14.43 -5.84 7.73
C THR A 20 13.37 -6.94 7.92
N PRO A 21 13.33 -7.98 7.07
CA PRO A 21 12.33 -9.04 7.20
C PRO A 21 12.58 -9.88 8.46
N GLY A 22 11.50 -10.28 9.12
CA GLY A 22 11.54 -11.24 10.22
C GLY A 22 11.76 -12.68 9.74
N GLN A 23 11.73 -13.64 10.67
CA GLN A 23 11.85 -15.06 10.34
C GLN A 23 10.66 -15.51 9.48
N GLY A 24 10.94 -16.04 8.29
CA GLY A 24 9.92 -16.53 7.35
C GLY A 24 9.30 -15.46 6.46
N GLU A 25 9.73 -14.20 6.57
CA GLU A 25 9.31 -13.11 5.69
C GLU A 25 10.31 -12.89 4.55
N LEU A 26 9.81 -12.31 3.44
CA LEU A 26 10.63 -11.90 2.31
C LEU A 26 10.61 -10.38 2.18
N LEU A 27 11.79 -9.79 1.97
CA LEU A 27 11.90 -8.42 1.50
C LEU A 27 11.92 -8.42 -0.03
N VAL A 28 10.79 -8.03 -0.63
CA VAL A 28 10.65 -7.96 -2.09
C VAL A 28 10.94 -6.53 -2.57
N ARG A 29 11.77 -6.41 -3.61
CA ARG A 29 11.98 -5.15 -4.31
C ARG A 29 10.99 -5.05 -5.47
N ASN A 30 9.82 -4.46 -5.21
CA ASN A 30 8.80 -4.27 -6.25
C ASN A 30 9.38 -3.45 -7.43
N VAL A 31 9.39 -4.04 -8.62
CA VAL A 31 9.78 -3.41 -9.90
C VAL A 31 8.55 -2.80 -10.59
N ALA A 32 7.40 -3.46 -10.49
CA ALA A 32 6.13 -2.97 -11.00
C ALA A 32 4.99 -3.27 -10.01
N VAL A 33 3.98 -2.40 -9.99
CA VAL A 33 2.74 -2.55 -9.22
C VAL A 33 1.57 -2.15 -10.13
N ALA A 34 0.57 -3.01 -10.26
CA ALA A 34 -0.62 -2.71 -11.05
C ALA A 34 -1.61 -1.85 -10.25
N ALA A 35 -2.28 -0.93 -10.94
CA ALA A 35 -3.40 -0.17 -10.38
C ALA A 35 -4.70 -0.88 -10.78
N ASN A 36 -5.33 -1.57 -9.85
CA ASN A 36 -6.54 -2.35 -10.07
C ASN A 36 -7.80 -1.61 -9.60
N PRO A 37 -9.01 -2.01 -10.04
CA PRO A 37 -10.25 -1.40 -9.57
C PRO A 37 -10.48 -1.51 -8.05
N ALA A 38 -9.87 -2.51 -7.40
CA ALA A 38 -9.95 -2.66 -5.95
C ALA A 38 -9.28 -1.48 -5.22
N ASP A 39 -8.13 -1.00 -5.71
CA ASP A 39 -7.34 0.03 -5.02
C ASP A 39 -8.12 1.34 -4.88
N TRP A 40 -8.70 1.85 -5.97
CA TRP A 40 -9.49 3.07 -5.92
C TRP A 40 -10.82 2.88 -5.18
N LYS A 41 -11.43 1.69 -5.21
CA LYS A 41 -12.67 1.41 -4.45
C LYS A 41 -12.39 1.38 -2.95
N ILE A 42 -11.29 0.77 -2.52
CA ILE A 42 -10.84 0.77 -1.13
C ILE A 42 -10.66 2.21 -0.64
N GLN A 43 -9.96 3.04 -1.41
CA GLN A 43 -9.77 4.45 -1.11
C GLN A 43 -11.12 5.20 -1.06
N SER A 44 -11.89 5.20 -2.14
CA SER A 44 -13.09 6.04 -2.31
C SER A 44 -14.26 5.61 -1.43
N LEU A 45 -14.45 4.32 -1.22
CA LEU A 45 -15.54 3.80 -0.38
C LEU A 45 -15.12 3.67 1.09
N GLY A 46 -13.83 3.80 1.41
CA GLY A 46 -13.32 3.66 2.76
C GLY A 46 -13.59 2.27 3.36
N ILE A 47 -13.41 1.21 2.57
CA ILE A 47 -13.67 -0.19 2.95
C ILE A 47 -12.35 -0.96 3.11
N ASN A 48 -12.35 -2.07 3.85
CA ASN A 48 -11.23 -3.00 4.00
C ASN A 48 -9.93 -2.44 4.63
N ILE A 49 -9.91 -1.19 5.09
CA ILE A 49 -8.80 -0.57 5.83
C ILE A 49 -9.32 0.01 7.14
N ASP A 50 -8.84 -0.54 8.25
CA ASP A 50 -9.24 -0.10 9.60
C ASP A 50 -8.14 0.67 10.34
N LYS A 51 -6.90 0.64 9.83
CA LYS A 51 -5.74 1.30 10.43
C LYS A 51 -5.08 2.22 9.41
N PHE A 52 -4.76 3.44 9.87
CA PHE A 52 -4.08 4.45 9.09
C PHE A 52 -2.80 4.91 9.83
N PRO A 53 -1.75 5.34 9.12
CA PRO A 53 -1.62 5.36 7.66
C PRO A 53 -1.55 3.95 7.05
N ALA A 54 -2.07 3.78 5.83
CA ALA A 54 -2.09 2.51 5.09
C ALA A 54 -1.34 2.61 3.76
N ILE A 55 -0.84 1.48 3.26
CA ILE A 55 -0.30 1.34 1.90
C ILE A 55 -1.26 0.45 1.11
N LEU A 56 -1.68 0.92 -0.06
CA LEU A 56 -2.52 0.16 -0.98
C LEU A 56 -1.67 -0.53 -2.07
N GLY A 57 -2.30 -1.37 -2.89
CA GLY A 57 -1.64 -2.18 -3.92
C GLY A 57 -1.43 -3.62 -3.45
N SER A 58 -2.04 -4.57 -4.16
CA SER A 58 -1.94 -6.01 -3.87
C SER A 58 -1.44 -6.84 -5.06
N ASP A 59 -1.03 -6.19 -6.15
CA ASP A 59 -0.65 -6.83 -7.41
C ASP A 59 0.66 -6.23 -7.92
N LEU A 60 1.73 -7.03 -7.90
CA LEU A 60 3.11 -6.57 -8.06
C LEU A 60 4.02 -7.65 -8.67
N SER A 61 5.18 -7.23 -9.17
CA SER A 61 6.29 -8.11 -9.53
C SER A 61 7.65 -7.52 -9.11
N GLY A 62 8.60 -8.39 -8.76
CA GLY A 62 9.95 -8.04 -8.30
C GLY A 62 10.70 -9.18 -7.64
#